data_AF-A0AAU0LXB6-F1
#
_entry.id   AF-A0AAU0LXB6-F1
#
_cell.length_a   1.000
_cell.length_b   1.000
_cell.length_c   1.000
_cell.angle_alpha   90.00
_cell.angle_beta   90.00
_cell.angle_gamma   90.00
#
_symmetry.space_group_name_H-M   'P 1'
#
loop_
_entity.id
_entity.type
_entity.pdbx_description
1 polymer ?
#
loop_
_entity_poly.entity_id
_entity_poly.type
_entity_poly.pdbx_seq_one_letter_code
_entity_poly.pdbx_strand_id
1 'polypeptide(L)'
;MLHSFKISSYLLLLCFLFNSCKKNEETVIAEPVKIVIKPDEVYLKREIQFLGARLSAEIQNLPVGDSDEINWTVENTRIASLTQNPETKEASVWPEGAGETYAIATLANGKATAKVKIIVTDANDYKFRLVLKDKGTSSHTLNNPETFLSEKAIQRRQKRNIAIDNSDLPISEDYLNQIEKIGCKIVSKSKWLNTVTVHCVDYFLIDNYKNLPFVHSAEKVWEGPRENLTEKGKYKDIPQRVSNNTPNNKLDYGGAASNISINNGQVLHENGFKGAGIDIAVIDAGFLNLKNNPAFKNVNIKGAKSFVYENDDPYAIDIHGVWVSSCMAVNQPGTYVGTAPEANYWLLRSEDQSSEQHVEEDYWASAAEFADSVGVDIINSSLYYGPKSFYNPAYKFEEMDGKTTFATRAANIAASKVILIVNCAGNDRTWVGSPADSPHVLTVGAVFNDRDVAYFTSWGVTVDGRMKPDVMALGEGAWVIGKSGAGELRSGTSYSSPILCGLAACLWQAYPQLSNKELMDVIRKSGDRINTPIIPYGYGIPDMKKAMEMAKEIKKSRNL
;
A
#
# COMPACT_ATOMS: atom_id res chain seq x y z
N MET A 1 -37.12 -48.47 -107.41
CA MET A 1 -37.32 -48.63 -108.87
C MET A 1 -37.47 -47.21 -109.43
N LEU A 2 -36.89 -46.91 -110.61
CA LEU A 2 -36.58 -45.54 -111.14
C LEU A 2 -35.46 -44.83 -110.32
N HIS A 3 -34.25 -44.55 -110.84
CA HIS A 3 -33.78 -43.68 -111.95
C HIS A 3 -33.66 -42.18 -111.53
N SER A 4 -32.62 -41.38 -111.90
CA SER A 4 -31.32 -41.60 -112.58
C SER A 4 -30.47 -40.29 -112.67
N PHE A 5 -29.16 -40.40 -112.97
CA PHE A 5 -28.11 -39.34 -113.20
C PHE A 5 -27.58 -38.58 -111.96
N LYS A 6 -26.29 -38.29 -111.69
CA LYS A 6 -24.94 -38.64 -112.25
C LYS A 6 -24.28 -37.73 -113.33
N ILE A 7 -22.93 -37.54 -113.24
CA ILE A 7 -21.93 -36.96 -114.22
C ILE A 7 -21.81 -35.41 -114.17
N SER A 8 -20.65 -34.70 -114.22
CA SER A 8 -19.16 -34.92 -114.30
C SER A 8 -18.44 -33.72 -113.59
N SER A 9 -17.27 -33.77 -112.94
CA SER A 9 -15.85 -34.14 -113.27
C SER A 9 -14.96 -32.96 -113.73
N TYR A 10 -13.65 -33.01 -113.36
CA TYR A 10 -12.48 -32.21 -113.82
C TYR A 10 -12.28 -30.78 -113.26
N LEU A 11 -11.06 -30.25 -112.95
CA LEU A 11 -9.66 -30.75 -112.88
C LEU A 11 -8.81 -29.85 -111.92
N LEU A 12 -7.56 -30.26 -111.62
CA LEU A 12 -6.42 -29.59 -110.92
C LEU A 12 -6.28 -28.04 -111.14
N LEU A 13 -5.61 -27.23 -110.29
CA LEU A 13 -4.21 -27.35 -109.78
C LEU A 13 -3.92 -26.45 -108.54
N LEU A 14 -2.76 -26.64 -107.90
CA LEU A 14 -2.27 -26.02 -106.64
C LEU A 14 -2.11 -24.48 -106.68
N CYS A 15 -2.23 -23.82 -105.49
CA CYS A 15 -1.20 -22.91 -104.97
C CYS A 15 -1.33 -22.60 -103.44
N PHE A 16 -0.27 -22.99 -102.69
CA PHE A 16 0.26 -22.56 -101.37
C PHE A 16 -0.53 -21.71 -100.34
N LEU A 17 -0.38 -22.15 -99.06
CA LEU A 17 -0.33 -21.38 -97.78
C LEU A 17 -1.60 -20.57 -97.40
N PHE A 18 -2.27 -20.86 -96.27
CA PHE A 18 -1.72 -20.78 -94.92
C PHE A 18 -2.28 -21.86 -93.97
N ASN A 19 -1.44 -22.28 -93.03
CA ASN A 19 -1.78 -23.21 -91.95
C ASN A 19 -1.73 -22.45 -90.60
N SER A 20 -2.49 -22.92 -89.60
CA SER A 20 -2.20 -22.88 -88.15
C SER A 20 -3.33 -22.41 -87.22
N CYS A 21 -3.55 -23.23 -86.18
CA CYS A 21 -4.04 -22.93 -84.83
C CYS A 21 -5.22 -21.94 -84.63
N LYS A 22 -6.40 -22.52 -84.38
CA LYS A 22 -7.31 -21.96 -83.37
C LYS A 22 -6.64 -22.10 -81.99
N LYS A 23 -6.29 -20.98 -81.36
CA LYS A 23 -5.92 -20.95 -79.94
C LYS A 23 -7.18 -21.25 -79.11
N ASN A 24 -7.09 -22.19 -78.16
CA ASN A 24 -7.98 -22.12 -77.00
C ASN A 24 -7.52 -20.89 -76.19
N GLU A 25 -8.44 -19.99 -75.89
CA GLU A 25 -8.21 -19.00 -74.84
C GLU A 25 -8.36 -19.72 -73.51
N GLU A 26 -7.23 -20.13 -72.92
CA GLU A 26 -7.18 -20.41 -71.50
C GLU A 26 -7.50 -19.10 -70.78
N THR A 27 -8.68 -19.03 -70.15
CA THR A 27 -8.98 -17.98 -69.18
C THR A 27 -7.99 -18.08 -68.03
N VAL A 28 -6.93 -17.29 -68.10
CA VAL A 28 -6.00 -17.10 -66.99
C VAL A 28 -6.79 -16.47 -65.86
N ILE A 29 -7.17 -17.28 -64.88
CA ILE A 29 -7.75 -16.80 -63.62
C ILE A 29 -6.63 -16.04 -62.93
N ALA A 30 -6.73 -14.71 -62.91
CA ALA A 30 -5.79 -13.88 -62.17
C ALA A 30 -5.79 -14.32 -60.70
N GLU A 31 -4.61 -14.59 -60.15
CA GLU A 31 -4.49 -14.94 -58.74
C GLU A 31 -5.04 -13.81 -57.86
N PRO A 32 -5.73 -14.13 -56.75
CA PRO A 32 -6.31 -13.11 -55.88
C PRO A 32 -5.21 -12.24 -55.25
N VAL A 33 -5.52 -10.95 -55.09
CA VAL A 33 -4.67 -10.02 -54.35
C VAL A 33 -4.53 -10.52 -52.91
N LYS A 34 -3.30 -10.57 -52.41
CA LYS A 34 -2.99 -11.11 -51.09
C LYS A 34 -2.04 -10.19 -50.36
N ILE A 35 -2.23 -10.04 -49.04
CA ILE A 35 -1.22 -9.44 -48.17
C ILE A 35 -0.48 -10.56 -47.42
N VAL A 36 0.83 -10.45 -47.30
CA VAL A 36 1.68 -11.26 -46.42
C VAL A 36 2.33 -10.34 -45.41
N ILE A 37 2.03 -10.53 -44.13
CA ILE A 37 2.62 -9.74 -43.04
C ILE A 37 3.91 -10.42 -42.57
N LYS A 38 4.94 -9.64 -42.24
CA LYS A 38 6.16 -10.11 -41.59
C LYS A 38 6.48 -9.33 -40.31
N PRO A 39 6.92 -10.00 -39.21
CA PRO A 39 6.96 -11.46 -39.02
C PRO A 39 5.57 -12.11 -39.02
N ASP A 40 5.51 -13.45 -39.13
CA ASP A 40 4.24 -14.22 -39.17
C ASP A 40 3.55 -14.34 -37.79
N GLU A 41 4.27 -14.06 -36.72
CA GLU A 41 3.78 -13.95 -35.34
C GLU A 41 4.67 -12.96 -34.56
N VAL A 42 4.10 -12.23 -33.61
CA VAL A 42 4.80 -11.24 -32.77
C VAL A 42 4.69 -11.64 -31.30
N TYR A 43 5.82 -11.62 -30.60
CA TYR A 43 5.91 -11.82 -29.15
C TYR A 43 6.44 -10.54 -28.50
N LEU A 44 5.68 -9.99 -27.55
CA LEU A 44 6.05 -8.79 -26.80
C LEU A 44 5.97 -9.05 -25.29
N LYS A 45 6.64 -8.18 -24.54
CA LYS A 45 6.71 -8.22 -23.07
C LYS A 45 6.20 -6.92 -22.51
N ARG A 46 5.10 -6.96 -21.76
CA ARG A 46 4.49 -5.74 -21.20
C ARG A 46 5.41 -5.07 -20.17
N GLU A 47 6.26 -5.83 -19.49
CA GLU A 47 7.28 -5.27 -18.59
C GLU A 47 8.41 -4.52 -19.32
N ILE A 48 8.45 -4.55 -20.66
CA ILE A 48 9.46 -3.87 -21.52
C ILE A 48 8.75 -2.97 -22.55
N GLN A 49 7.94 -2.01 -22.07
CA GLN A 49 7.06 -1.16 -22.90
C GLN A 49 7.78 -0.39 -24.03
N PHE A 50 9.07 -0.10 -23.89
CA PHE A 50 9.88 0.59 -24.90
C PHE A 50 10.38 -0.33 -26.03
N LEU A 51 10.11 -1.64 -25.98
CA LEU A 51 10.55 -2.62 -26.98
C LEU A 51 9.35 -3.15 -27.79
N GLY A 52 8.92 -2.37 -28.78
CA GLY A 52 7.90 -2.78 -29.75
C GLY A 52 8.43 -3.69 -30.86
N ALA A 53 7.53 -4.17 -31.71
CA ALA A 53 7.85 -4.94 -32.92
C ALA A 53 7.44 -4.19 -34.20
N ARG A 54 8.23 -4.31 -35.26
CA ARG A 54 7.93 -3.74 -36.59
C ARG A 54 7.23 -4.80 -37.46
N LEU A 55 6.07 -4.44 -37.98
CA LEU A 55 5.31 -5.20 -38.96
C LEU A 55 5.47 -4.57 -40.34
N SER A 56 5.90 -5.36 -41.32
CA SER A 56 5.80 -5.01 -42.74
C SER A 56 4.71 -5.85 -43.41
N ALA A 57 4.16 -5.35 -44.51
CA ALA A 57 3.13 -6.04 -45.28
C ALA A 57 3.49 -5.99 -46.77
N GLU A 58 3.74 -7.17 -47.34
CA GLU A 58 4.02 -7.38 -48.76
C GLU A 58 2.70 -7.66 -49.48
N ILE A 59 2.44 -6.93 -50.59
CA ILE A 59 1.23 -7.11 -51.39
C ILE A 59 1.59 -7.94 -52.63
N GLN A 60 0.93 -9.07 -52.79
CA GLN A 60 1.12 -10.02 -53.88
C GLN A 60 -0.08 -9.90 -54.84
N ASN A 61 0.19 -10.03 -56.14
CA ASN A 61 -0.80 -10.01 -57.23
C ASN A 61 -1.64 -8.72 -57.35
N LEU A 62 -1.09 -7.56 -56.93
CA LEU A 62 -1.76 -6.26 -57.09
C LEU A 62 -1.90 -5.87 -58.57
N PRO A 63 -3.11 -5.57 -59.08
CA PRO A 63 -3.31 -5.10 -60.45
C PRO A 63 -2.61 -3.77 -60.73
N VAL A 64 -2.10 -3.61 -61.96
CA VAL A 64 -1.44 -2.37 -62.39
C VAL A 64 -2.42 -1.19 -62.32
N GLY A 65 -2.12 -0.21 -61.47
CA GLY A 65 -2.94 0.99 -61.25
C GLY A 65 -3.84 0.96 -60.01
N ASP A 66 -3.92 -0.16 -59.28
CA ASP A 66 -4.52 -0.18 -57.93
C ASP A 66 -3.56 0.47 -56.90
N SER A 67 -4.14 1.07 -55.84
CA SER A 67 -3.35 1.59 -54.72
C SER A 67 -2.75 0.46 -53.89
N ASP A 68 -1.47 0.63 -53.52
CA ASP A 68 -0.69 -0.20 -52.60
C ASP A 68 -0.69 0.37 -51.16
N GLU A 69 -1.66 1.23 -50.84
CA GLU A 69 -1.85 1.80 -49.51
C GLU A 69 -2.48 0.78 -48.55
N ILE A 70 -1.92 0.69 -47.34
CA ILE A 70 -2.33 -0.26 -46.29
C ILE A 70 -2.76 0.53 -45.07
N ASN A 71 -3.94 0.21 -44.56
CA ASN A 71 -4.44 0.66 -43.27
C ASN A 71 -4.22 -0.44 -42.24
N TRP A 72 -3.58 -0.09 -41.12
CA TRP A 72 -3.34 -0.99 -40.00
C TRP A 72 -4.31 -0.75 -38.84
N THR A 73 -4.80 -1.84 -38.23
CA THR A 73 -5.62 -1.81 -37.01
C THR A 73 -5.23 -2.96 -36.08
N VAL A 74 -5.71 -2.94 -34.83
CA VAL A 74 -5.54 -4.04 -33.86
C VAL A 74 -6.91 -4.45 -33.32
N GLU A 75 -7.21 -5.75 -33.27
CA GLU A 75 -8.52 -6.28 -32.83
C GLU A 75 -8.84 -5.91 -31.36
N ASN A 76 -7.86 -5.99 -30.47
CA ASN A 76 -7.98 -5.58 -29.07
C ASN A 76 -6.84 -4.62 -28.67
N THR A 77 -7.16 -3.33 -28.60
CA THR A 77 -6.23 -2.24 -28.24
C THR A 77 -5.82 -2.24 -26.77
N ARG A 78 -6.42 -3.07 -25.92
CA ARG A 78 -5.99 -3.24 -24.52
C ARG A 78 -4.76 -4.13 -24.41
N ILE A 79 -4.54 -5.02 -25.37
CA ILE A 79 -3.42 -5.97 -25.40
C ILE A 79 -2.24 -5.35 -26.13
N ALA A 80 -2.46 -4.74 -27.29
CA ALA A 80 -1.42 -4.04 -28.04
C ALA A 80 -1.95 -2.79 -28.75
N SER A 81 -1.11 -1.75 -28.85
CA SER A 81 -1.36 -0.57 -29.67
C SER A 81 -0.46 -0.58 -30.91
N LEU A 82 -0.74 0.33 -31.85
CA LEU A 82 -0.08 0.37 -33.14
C LEU A 82 0.11 1.82 -33.64
N THR A 83 1.30 2.11 -34.18
CA THR A 83 1.62 3.37 -34.85
C THR A 83 2.14 3.06 -36.25
N GLN A 84 1.51 3.61 -37.29
CA GLN A 84 1.96 3.43 -38.67
C GLN A 84 2.99 4.51 -39.07
N ASN A 85 4.05 4.10 -39.75
CA ASN A 85 5.01 5.01 -40.37
C ASN A 85 4.43 5.49 -41.72
N PRO A 86 4.28 6.81 -41.95
CA PRO A 86 3.67 7.34 -43.18
C PRO A 86 4.57 7.20 -44.42
N GLU A 87 5.89 7.08 -44.25
CA GLU A 87 6.85 6.94 -45.36
C GLU A 87 7.01 5.48 -45.80
N THR A 88 7.12 4.55 -44.83
CA THR A 88 7.39 3.14 -45.13
C THR A 88 6.15 2.25 -45.14
N LYS A 89 4.98 2.77 -44.72
CA LYS A 89 3.69 2.05 -44.55
C LYS A 89 3.71 0.87 -43.57
N GLU A 90 4.83 0.64 -42.89
CA GLU A 90 4.99 -0.36 -41.85
C GLU A 90 4.35 0.13 -40.54
N ALA A 91 4.08 -0.81 -39.64
CA ALA A 91 3.50 -0.53 -38.34
C ALA A 91 4.45 -0.92 -37.20
N SER A 92 4.57 -0.06 -36.20
CA SER A 92 5.19 -0.39 -34.90
C SER A 92 4.10 -0.78 -33.93
N VAL A 93 4.20 -2.00 -33.36
CA VAL A 93 3.28 -2.56 -32.37
C VAL A 93 3.91 -2.46 -30.98
N TRP A 94 3.14 -2.01 -30.00
CA TRP A 94 3.57 -1.84 -28.60
C TRP A 94 2.73 -2.69 -27.65
N PRO A 95 3.30 -3.24 -26.56
CA PRO A 95 2.55 -4.04 -25.60
C PRO A 95 1.82 -3.16 -24.57
N GLU A 96 0.50 -3.32 -24.49
CA GLU A 96 -0.37 -2.58 -23.57
C GLU A 96 -0.80 -3.45 -22.37
N GLY A 97 -1.05 -4.75 -22.59
CA GLY A 97 -1.48 -5.69 -21.56
C GLY A 97 -1.39 -7.16 -21.99
N ALA A 98 -1.38 -8.08 -21.04
CA ALA A 98 -1.16 -9.50 -21.28
C ALA A 98 -2.27 -10.15 -22.12
N GLY A 99 -1.92 -11.01 -23.09
CA GLY A 99 -2.89 -11.82 -23.83
C GLY A 99 -2.58 -11.97 -25.31
N GLU A 100 -3.55 -12.50 -26.07
CA GLU A 100 -3.47 -12.62 -27.52
C GLU A 100 -4.40 -11.63 -28.22
N THR A 101 -3.89 -10.98 -29.27
CA THR A 101 -4.64 -10.08 -30.17
C THR A 101 -4.13 -10.24 -31.59
N TYR A 102 -4.74 -9.56 -32.56
CA TYR A 102 -4.27 -9.56 -33.95
C TYR A 102 -4.10 -8.13 -34.45
N ALA A 103 -2.99 -7.87 -35.14
CA ALA A 103 -2.89 -6.71 -36.02
C ALA A 103 -3.39 -7.10 -37.42
N ILE A 104 -4.20 -6.23 -38.00
CA ILE A 104 -4.84 -6.43 -39.30
C ILE A 104 -4.28 -5.38 -40.26
N ALA A 105 -3.67 -5.84 -41.35
CA ALA A 105 -3.35 -5.03 -42.52
C ALA A 105 -4.49 -5.15 -43.54
N THR A 106 -5.05 -4.03 -43.99
CA THR A 106 -6.12 -4.01 -45.00
C THR A 106 -5.75 -3.03 -46.10
N LEU A 107 -5.82 -3.45 -47.38
CA LEU A 107 -5.63 -2.52 -48.49
C LEU A 107 -6.68 -1.41 -48.44
N ALA A 108 -6.29 -0.18 -48.76
CA ALA A 108 -7.21 0.97 -48.78
C ALA A 108 -8.41 0.77 -49.73
N ASN A 109 -8.25 -0.06 -50.77
CA ASN A 109 -9.33 -0.44 -51.70
C ASN A 109 -10.20 -1.63 -51.22
N GLY A 110 -9.94 -2.18 -50.04
CA GLY A 110 -10.68 -3.30 -49.44
C GLY A 110 -10.49 -4.67 -50.11
N LYS A 111 -9.68 -4.80 -51.17
CA LYS A 111 -9.57 -6.03 -51.98
C LYS A 111 -8.82 -7.16 -51.29
N ALA A 112 -7.97 -6.84 -50.30
CA ALA A 112 -7.24 -7.83 -49.51
C ALA A 112 -7.11 -7.37 -48.05
N THR A 113 -7.12 -8.35 -47.15
CA THR A 113 -6.80 -8.19 -45.74
C THR A 113 -5.95 -9.36 -45.28
N ALA A 114 -5.06 -9.13 -44.33
CA ALA A 114 -4.30 -10.16 -43.63
C ALA A 114 -4.20 -9.82 -42.17
N LYS A 115 -4.02 -10.83 -41.32
CA LYS A 115 -3.79 -10.64 -39.89
C LYS A 115 -2.60 -11.43 -39.38
N VAL A 116 -1.86 -10.80 -38.47
CA VAL A 116 -0.72 -11.39 -37.74
C VAL A 116 -1.12 -11.50 -36.27
N LYS A 117 -0.79 -12.63 -35.64
CA LYS A 117 -1.05 -12.80 -34.20
C LYS A 117 0.01 -12.04 -33.39
N ILE A 118 -0.43 -11.34 -32.36
CA ILE A 118 0.40 -10.68 -31.36
C ILE A 118 0.12 -11.36 -30.02
N ILE A 119 1.17 -11.88 -29.38
CA ILE A 119 1.14 -12.44 -28.04
C ILE A 119 1.93 -11.50 -27.13
N VAL A 120 1.27 -10.98 -26.09
CA VAL A 120 1.90 -10.15 -25.08
C VAL A 120 1.97 -10.94 -23.77
N THR A 121 3.18 -11.20 -23.30
CA THR A 121 3.40 -11.80 -21.97
C THR A 121 3.59 -10.74 -20.91
N ASP A 122 3.29 -11.09 -19.67
CA ASP A 122 3.43 -10.20 -18.52
C ASP A 122 4.05 -10.93 -17.33
N ALA A 123 5.24 -10.46 -16.92
CA ALA A 123 6.00 -11.00 -15.80
C ALA A 123 5.58 -10.41 -14.44
N ASN A 124 4.68 -9.42 -14.41
CA ASN A 124 4.24 -8.76 -13.20
C ASN A 124 2.91 -9.33 -12.66
N ASP A 125 2.72 -9.18 -11.35
CA ASP A 125 1.43 -9.35 -10.67
C ASP A 125 0.90 -7.98 -10.22
N TYR A 126 -0.37 -7.96 -9.79
CA TYR A 126 -1.11 -6.76 -9.37
C TYR A 126 -1.76 -6.97 -8.03
N LYS A 127 -1.94 -5.88 -7.27
CA LYS A 127 -2.95 -5.85 -6.21
C LYS A 127 -3.99 -4.78 -6.50
N PHE A 128 -5.26 -5.16 -6.46
CA PHE A 128 -6.40 -4.27 -6.66
C PHE A 128 -7.13 -4.05 -5.35
N ARG A 129 -7.25 -2.79 -4.93
CA ARG A 129 -8.13 -2.39 -3.82
C ARG A 129 -9.53 -2.23 -4.36
N LEU A 130 -10.44 -3.06 -3.88
CA LEU A 130 -11.87 -3.01 -4.20
C LEU A 130 -12.55 -2.17 -3.11
N VAL A 131 -13.10 -1.01 -3.48
CA VAL A 131 -13.93 -0.21 -2.58
C VAL A 131 -15.36 -0.72 -2.70
N LEU A 132 -15.95 -1.15 -1.59
CA LEU A 132 -17.29 -1.70 -1.53
C LEU A 132 -18.30 -0.59 -1.22
N LYS A 133 -19.51 -0.71 -1.77
CA LYS A 133 -20.66 0.18 -1.49
C LYS A 133 -21.11 0.08 -0.03
N ASP A 134 -21.05 -1.12 0.52
CA ASP A 134 -21.36 -1.49 1.89
C ASP A 134 -20.62 -2.79 2.26
N LYS A 135 -20.88 -3.34 3.45
CA LYS A 135 -20.23 -4.57 3.94
C LYS A 135 -21.04 -5.85 3.77
N GLY A 136 -22.21 -5.77 3.13
CA GLY A 136 -23.17 -6.85 3.05
C GLY A 136 -23.74 -7.22 4.43
N THR A 137 -24.30 -8.43 4.53
CA THR A 137 -24.77 -8.98 5.80
C THR A 137 -23.64 -9.71 6.52
N SER A 138 -23.31 -9.27 7.73
CA SER A 138 -22.30 -9.93 8.56
C SER A 138 -22.87 -11.19 9.23
N SER A 139 -22.03 -12.22 9.43
CA SER A 139 -22.34 -13.38 10.28
C SER A 139 -22.29 -13.04 11.78
N HIS A 140 -21.74 -11.88 12.14
CA HIS A 140 -21.64 -11.37 13.50
C HIS A 140 -22.73 -10.33 13.79
N THR A 141 -23.05 -10.12 15.07
CA THR A 141 -24.07 -9.14 15.49
C THR A 141 -23.55 -8.22 16.59
N LEU A 142 -24.04 -6.97 16.63
CA LEU A 142 -23.64 -5.97 17.62
C LEU A 142 -24.00 -6.38 19.08
N ASN A 143 -24.92 -7.32 19.25
CA ASN A 143 -25.33 -7.84 20.56
C ASN A 143 -24.31 -8.83 21.14
N ASN A 144 -23.47 -9.45 20.30
CA ASN A 144 -22.47 -10.46 20.68
C ASN A 144 -21.05 -9.99 20.27
N PRO A 145 -20.59 -8.81 20.77
CA PRO A 145 -19.33 -8.19 20.32
C PRO A 145 -18.08 -9.02 20.65
N GLU A 146 -18.14 -9.89 21.66
CA GLU A 146 -17.06 -10.79 22.07
C GLU A 146 -16.65 -11.79 20.96
N THR A 147 -17.46 -11.93 19.92
CA THR A 147 -17.14 -12.74 18.74
C THR A 147 -16.19 -12.06 17.73
N PHE A 148 -15.96 -10.74 17.84
CA PHE A 148 -15.08 -9.97 16.95
C PHE A 148 -14.26 -8.85 17.63
N LEU A 149 -14.44 -8.63 18.95
CA LEU A 149 -13.66 -7.71 19.79
C LEU A 149 -13.22 -8.44 21.07
N SER A 150 -12.01 -8.15 21.55
CA SER A 150 -11.55 -8.63 22.85
C SER A 150 -12.30 -7.98 24.01
N GLU A 151 -12.30 -8.62 25.17
CA GLU A 151 -12.83 -8.04 26.40
C GLU A 151 -12.23 -6.65 26.69
N LYS A 152 -10.91 -6.46 26.48
CA LYS A 152 -10.27 -5.15 26.67
C LYS A 152 -10.78 -4.12 25.65
N ALA A 153 -11.00 -4.50 24.39
CA ALA A 153 -11.54 -3.61 23.36
C ALA A 153 -12.98 -3.15 23.66
N ILE A 154 -13.79 -4.03 24.26
CA ILE A 154 -15.15 -3.75 24.74
C ILE A 154 -15.09 -2.82 25.97
N GLN A 155 -14.28 -3.16 26.99
CA GLN A 155 -14.11 -2.35 28.20
C GLN A 155 -13.58 -0.94 27.89
N ARG A 156 -12.63 -0.79 26.95
CA ARG A 156 -12.08 0.51 26.51
C ARG A 156 -13.17 1.43 25.96
N ARG A 157 -14.09 0.89 25.16
CA ARG A 157 -15.25 1.59 24.60
C ARG A 157 -16.28 1.94 25.69
N GLN A 158 -16.66 0.96 26.51
CA GLN A 158 -17.62 1.14 27.62
C GLN A 158 -17.19 2.23 28.61
N LYS A 159 -15.91 2.25 29.01
CA LYS A 159 -15.31 3.25 29.90
C LYS A 159 -15.46 4.70 29.41
N ARG A 160 -15.82 4.90 28.14
CA ARG A 160 -15.96 6.21 27.48
C ARG A 160 -17.29 6.40 26.77
N ASN A 161 -18.27 5.53 27.02
CA ASN A 161 -19.58 5.56 26.39
C ASN A 161 -19.52 5.57 24.85
N ILE A 162 -18.50 4.93 24.26
CA ILE A 162 -18.41 4.73 22.82
C ILE A 162 -19.20 3.47 22.46
N ALA A 163 -20.12 3.60 21.51
CA ALA A 163 -20.90 2.48 21.01
C ALA A 163 -20.02 1.48 20.23
N ILE A 164 -20.44 0.22 20.26
CA ILE A 164 -20.03 -0.76 19.25
C ILE A 164 -21.08 -0.66 18.14
N ASP A 165 -20.64 -0.45 16.91
CA ASP A 165 -21.52 -0.05 15.81
C ASP A 165 -21.18 -0.80 14.51
N ASN A 166 -21.92 -0.51 13.43
CA ASN A 166 -21.75 -1.20 12.15
C ASN A 166 -20.34 -1.11 11.55
N SER A 167 -19.51 -0.13 11.92
CA SER A 167 -18.09 -0.08 11.53
C SER A 167 -17.27 -1.21 12.16
N ASP A 168 -17.68 -1.76 13.31
CA ASP A 168 -16.94 -2.81 14.01
C ASP A 168 -17.20 -4.22 13.44
N LEU A 169 -18.31 -4.44 12.71
CA LEU A 169 -18.67 -5.72 12.08
C LEU A 169 -17.77 -6.06 10.88
N PRO A 170 -17.37 -7.32 10.67
CA PRO A 170 -16.60 -7.72 9.49
C PRO A 170 -17.44 -7.70 8.21
N ILE A 171 -16.75 -7.65 7.06
CA ILE A 171 -17.32 -7.77 5.71
C ILE A 171 -17.98 -9.14 5.53
N SER A 172 -19.13 -9.16 4.85
CA SER A 172 -19.90 -10.35 4.49
C SER A 172 -19.04 -11.44 3.86
N GLU A 173 -19.05 -12.64 4.44
CA GLU A 173 -18.41 -13.81 3.85
C GLU A 173 -18.96 -14.14 2.45
N ASP A 174 -20.23 -13.82 2.16
CA ASP A 174 -20.77 -13.99 0.80
C ASP A 174 -20.08 -13.04 -0.22
N TYR A 175 -19.80 -11.79 0.17
CA TYR A 175 -19.05 -10.86 -0.68
C TYR A 175 -17.61 -11.34 -0.88
N LEU A 176 -16.95 -11.83 0.17
CA LEU A 176 -15.60 -12.40 0.07
C LEU A 176 -15.57 -13.63 -0.87
N ASN A 177 -16.52 -14.54 -0.71
CA ASN A 177 -16.69 -15.71 -1.59
C ASN A 177 -16.98 -15.32 -3.05
N GLN A 178 -17.74 -14.26 -3.30
CA GLN A 178 -18.00 -13.75 -4.66
C GLN A 178 -16.76 -13.09 -5.28
N ILE A 179 -15.94 -12.41 -4.47
CA ILE A 179 -14.65 -11.83 -4.89
C ILE A 179 -13.66 -12.96 -5.24
N GLU A 180 -13.45 -13.94 -4.37
CA GLU A 180 -12.50 -15.03 -4.63
C GLU A 180 -12.87 -15.90 -5.85
N LYS A 181 -14.16 -16.04 -6.17
CA LYS A 181 -14.64 -16.73 -7.38
C LYS A 181 -14.20 -16.10 -8.70
N ILE A 182 -13.78 -14.84 -8.72
CA ILE A 182 -13.23 -14.21 -9.94
C ILE A 182 -11.80 -14.69 -10.23
N GLY A 183 -11.10 -15.24 -9.22
CA GLY A 183 -9.82 -15.94 -9.40
C GLY A 183 -8.59 -15.25 -8.82
N CYS A 184 -8.73 -14.07 -8.20
CA CYS A 184 -7.64 -13.45 -7.42
C CYS A 184 -7.78 -13.78 -5.93
N LYS A 185 -6.66 -13.79 -5.23
CA LYS A 185 -6.60 -14.14 -3.80
C LYS A 185 -6.78 -12.90 -2.93
N ILE A 186 -7.62 -12.94 -1.91
CA ILE A 186 -7.74 -11.84 -0.96
C ILE A 186 -6.47 -11.75 -0.10
N VAL A 187 -5.87 -10.55 -0.04
CA VAL A 187 -4.63 -10.26 0.69
C VAL A 187 -4.80 -9.26 1.83
N SER A 188 -5.78 -8.36 1.75
CA SER A 188 -6.12 -7.44 2.84
C SER A 188 -7.63 -7.14 2.86
N LYS A 189 -8.15 -6.74 4.03
CA LYS A 189 -9.57 -6.42 4.27
C LYS A 189 -9.67 -5.31 5.31
N SER A 190 -10.31 -4.19 4.97
CA SER A 190 -10.65 -3.12 5.92
C SER A 190 -12.16 -3.04 6.13
N LYS A 191 -12.60 -3.39 7.34
CA LYS A 191 -14.00 -3.23 7.76
C LYS A 191 -14.35 -1.79 8.14
N TRP A 192 -13.37 -0.93 8.37
CA TRP A 192 -13.55 0.50 8.63
C TRP A 192 -13.71 1.31 7.34
N LEU A 193 -12.97 0.96 6.28
CA LEU A 193 -12.97 1.69 5.01
C LEU A 193 -13.78 1.00 3.90
N ASN A 194 -14.44 -0.12 4.23
CA ASN A 194 -15.19 -0.98 3.32
C ASN A 194 -14.34 -1.40 2.10
N THR A 195 -13.14 -1.92 2.33
CA THR A 195 -12.26 -2.39 1.24
C THR A 195 -11.84 -3.84 1.37
N VAL A 196 -11.63 -4.47 0.22
CA VAL A 196 -10.99 -5.78 0.08
C VAL A 196 -9.91 -5.63 -0.98
N THR A 197 -8.69 -6.04 -0.67
CA THR A 197 -7.57 -5.97 -1.62
C THR A 197 -7.20 -7.37 -2.06
N VAL A 198 -7.06 -7.56 -3.38
CA VAL A 198 -6.84 -8.87 -4.02
C VAL A 198 -5.55 -8.89 -4.83
N HIS A 199 -4.81 -9.99 -4.79
CA HIS A 199 -3.60 -10.27 -5.59
C HIS A 199 -3.97 -11.05 -6.85
N CYS A 200 -3.68 -10.48 -8.01
CA CYS A 200 -4.02 -10.98 -9.34
C CYS A 200 -2.78 -11.17 -10.21
N VAL A 201 -2.75 -12.25 -11.01
CA VAL A 201 -1.73 -12.45 -12.06
C VAL A 201 -2.12 -11.81 -13.39
N ASP A 202 -3.40 -11.56 -13.62
CA ASP A 202 -3.97 -10.92 -14.81
C ASP A 202 -4.50 -9.53 -14.44
N TYR A 203 -4.04 -8.51 -15.16
CA TYR A 203 -4.46 -7.13 -14.96
C TYR A 203 -5.94 -6.90 -15.32
N PHE A 204 -6.48 -7.62 -16.31
CA PHE A 204 -7.83 -7.37 -16.82
C PHE A 204 -8.95 -7.89 -15.93
N LEU A 205 -8.65 -8.76 -14.95
CA LEU A 205 -9.61 -9.17 -13.92
C LEU A 205 -10.18 -7.99 -13.12
N ILE A 206 -9.51 -6.83 -13.09
CA ILE A 206 -10.00 -5.59 -12.47
C ILE A 206 -11.42 -5.20 -12.94
N ASP A 207 -11.79 -5.47 -14.20
CA ASP A 207 -13.11 -5.12 -14.71
C ASP A 207 -14.19 -6.11 -14.28
N ASN A 208 -13.84 -7.38 -14.10
CA ASN A 208 -14.74 -8.37 -13.49
C ASN A 208 -15.09 -7.96 -12.05
N TYR A 209 -14.12 -7.43 -11.29
CA TYR A 209 -14.40 -6.87 -9.96
C TYR A 209 -15.29 -5.62 -10.01
N LYS A 210 -15.08 -4.69 -10.94
CA LYS A 210 -15.95 -3.51 -11.12
C LYS A 210 -17.39 -3.89 -11.47
N ASN A 211 -17.60 -5.04 -12.11
CA ASN A 211 -18.92 -5.56 -12.46
C ASN A 211 -19.67 -6.24 -11.30
N LEU A 212 -19.03 -6.49 -10.15
CA LEU A 212 -19.73 -7.00 -8.97
C LEU A 212 -20.71 -5.95 -8.43
N PRO A 213 -21.97 -6.33 -8.12
CA PRO A 213 -23.04 -5.36 -7.82
C PRO A 213 -22.79 -4.55 -6.54
N PHE A 214 -21.97 -5.05 -5.63
CA PHE A 214 -21.60 -4.41 -4.36
C PHE A 214 -20.25 -3.67 -4.40
N VAL A 215 -19.47 -3.77 -5.49
CA VAL A 215 -18.25 -2.98 -5.68
C VAL A 215 -18.62 -1.58 -6.18
N HIS A 216 -18.01 -0.55 -5.59
CA HIS A 216 -18.13 0.85 -6.00
C HIS A 216 -17.03 1.22 -7.00
N SER A 217 -15.78 0.86 -6.69
CA SER A 217 -14.63 1.07 -7.57
C SER A 217 -13.57 -0.01 -7.32
N ALA A 218 -12.64 -0.16 -8.28
CA ALA A 218 -11.46 -1.00 -8.14
C ALA A 218 -10.25 -0.23 -8.69
N GLU A 219 -9.18 -0.13 -7.90
CA GLU A 219 -7.97 0.63 -8.21
C GLU A 219 -6.72 -0.22 -8.03
N LYS A 220 -5.68 0.00 -8.86
CA LYS A 220 -4.39 -0.69 -8.73
C LYS A 220 -3.57 -0.01 -7.64
N VAL A 221 -3.31 -0.73 -6.55
CA VAL A 221 -2.53 -0.25 -5.40
C VAL A 221 -1.13 -0.87 -5.32
N TRP A 222 -0.85 -1.88 -6.15
CA TRP A 222 0.47 -2.49 -6.28
C TRP A 222 0.64 -3.09 -7.68
N GLU A 223 1.84 -2.98 -8.23
CA GLU A 223 2.35 -3.73 -9.37
C GLU A 223 3.81 -4.09 -9.11
N GLY A 224 4.21 -5.34 -9.37
CA GLY A 224 5.58 -5.78 -9.13
C GLY A 224 5.87 -7.11 -9.82
N PRO A 225 7.15 -7.51 -9.91
CA PRO A 225 7.53 -8.77 -10.53
C PRO A 225 6.86 -9.95 -9.81
N ARG A 226 6.37 -10.93 -10.58
CA ARG A 226 5.75 -12.14 -10.05
C ARG A 226 6.78 -12.96 -9.27
N GLU A 227 6.61 -13.02 -7.95
CA GLU A 227 7.43 -13.85 -7.09
C GLU A 227 6.92 -15.30 -7.07
N ASN A 228 7.85 -16.26 -7.14
CA ASN A 228 7.55 -17.66 -6.85
C ASN A 228 7.41 -17.86 -5.33
N LEU A 229 6.30 -17.37 -4.77
CA LEU A 229 5.91 -17.56 -3.39
C LEU A 229 5.75 -19.06 -3.11
N THR A 230 6.77 -19.67 -2.51
CA THR A 230 6.65 -21.02 -1.96
C THR A 230 5.70 -20.96 -0.77
N GLU A 231 4.74 -21.89 -0.68
CA GLU A 231 3.86 -21.99 0.49
C GLU A 231 4.68 -22.30 1.75
N LYS A 232 5.07 -21.25 2.47
CA LYS A 232 5.61 -21.35 3.82
C LYS A 232 4.46 -21.67 4.77
N GLY A 233 4.73 -22.51 5.77
CA GLY A 233 3.76 -22.76 6.84
C GLY A 233 3.49 -21.45 7.59
N LYS A 234 2.21 -21.17 7.89
CA LYS A 234 1.79 -19.90 8.50
C LYS A 234 2.54 -19.64 9.80
N TYR A 235 3.11 -18.44 9.95
CA TYR A 235 3.73 -18.01 11.19
C TYR A 235 2.71 -18.01 12.33
N LYS A 236 3.01 -18.79 13.38
CA LYS A 236 2.21 -18.82 14.61
C LYS A 236 2.99 -18.15 15.72
N ASP A 237 2.55 -16.95 16.07
CA ASP A 237 3.16 -16.20 17.15
C ASP A 237 3.02 -16.89 18.52
N ILE A 238 4.02 -16.67 19.38
CA ILE A 238 4.06 -17.10 20.78
C ILE A 238 4.31 -15.85 21.63
N PRO A 239 3.30 -15.38 22.41
CA PRO A 239 3.44 -14.21 23.26
C PRO A 239 4.56 -14.33 24.31
N GLN A 240 5.32 -13.27 24.50
CA GLN A 240 6.37 -13.18 25.53
C GLN A 240 5.79 -12.49 26.77
N ARG A 241 5.39 -13.29 27.76
CA ARG A 241 4.88 -12.77 29.04
C ARG A 241 5.99 -12.63 30.07
N VAL A 242 6.10 -11.45 30.68
CA VAL A 242 7.08 -11.13 31.73
C VAL A 242 6.38 -10.49 32.92
N SER A 243 7.00 -10.58 34.10
CA SER A 243 6.58 -9.83 35.29
C SER A 243 7.27 -8.47 35.34
N ASN A 244 6.50 -7.38 35.44
CA ASN A 244 7.03 -6.04 35.59
C ASN A 244 7.78 -5.91 36.93
N ASN A 245 9.10 -5.74 36.85
CA ASN A 245 10.02 -5.65 37.99
C ASN A 245 10.93 -4.41 37.86
N THR A 246 10.45 -3.32 37.25
CA THR A 246 11.27 -2.09 37.20
C THR A 246 11.37 -1.51 38.62
N PRO A 247 12.58 -1.21 39.12
CA PRO A 247 12.74 -0.67 40.46
C PRO A 247 11.92 0.60 40.73
N ASN A 248 11.41 0.73 41.96
CA ASN A 248 10.69 1.91 42.44
C ASN A 248 11.62 3.03 42.98
N ASN A 249 12.93 2.93 42.73
CA ASN A 249 13.89 3.99 43.03
C ASN A 249 14.16 4.84 41.78
N LYS A 250 15.07 5.82 41.89
CA LYS A 250 15.53 6.60 40.74
C LYS A 250 16.19 5.66 39.72
N LEU A 251 15.63 5.60 38.52
CA LEU A 251 16.14 4.75 37.45
C LEU A 251 17.42 5.32 36.84
N ASP A 252 18.34 4.40 36.55
CA ASP A 252 19.46 4.64 35.66
C ASP A 252 19.06 4.16 34.25
N TYR A 253 18.90 5.12 33.34
CA TYR A 253 18.50 4.91 31.96
C TYR A 253 19.64 4.41 31.07
N GLY A 254 20.88 4.42 31.57
CA GLY A 254 22.09 4.14 30.79
C GLY A 254 22.15 4.99 29.52
N GLY A 255 22.34 4.36 28.37
CA GLY A 255 22.41 5.04 27.07
C GLY A 255 21.16 5.89 26.75
N ALA A 256 19.97 5.45 27.16
CA ALA A 256 18.70 6.11 26.83
C ALA A 256 18.42 7.40 27.63
N ALA A 257 19.33 7.90 28.46
CA ALA A 257 19.09 9.05 29.34
C ALA A 257 18.70 10.35 28.60
N SER A 258 19.21 10.58 27.39
CA SER A 258 18.81 11.74 26.56
C SER A 258 17.40 11.60 25.99
N ASN A 259 17.00 10.39 25.55
CA ASN A 259 15.69 10.12 24.95
C ASN A 259 14.54 10.63 25.83
N ILE A 260 14.63 10.41 27.14
CA ILE A 260 13.57 10.75 28.09
C ILE A 260 13.76 12.12 28.79
N SER A 261 14.98 12.67 28.84
CA SER A 261 15.25 13.92 29.58
C SER A 261 14.76 15.19 28.86
N ILE A 262 14.79 15.23 27.53
CA ILE A 262 14.44 16.44 26.75
C ILE A 262 13.01 16.92 26.98
N ASN A 263 12.07 15.97 27.11
CA ASN A 263 10.65 16.18 27.42
C ASN A 263 10.34 16.15 28.93
N ASN A 264 11.36 16.16 29.80
CA ASN A 264 11.23 16.03 31.25
C ASN A 264 10.47 14.75 31.68
N GLY A 265 10.58 13.66 30.90
CA GLY A 265 9.80 12.43 31.11
C GLY A 265 10.12 11.67 32.40
N GLN A 266 11.30 11.92 32.98
CA GLN A 266 11.79 11.30 34.23
C GLN A 266 10.76 11.41 35.35
N VAL A 267 10.06 12.55 35.43
CA VAL A 267 9.06 12.84 36.46
C VAL A 267 7.92 11.82 36.51
N LEU A 268 7.56 11.22 35.36
CA LEU A 268 6.53 10.17 35.29
C LEU A 268 7.03 8.90 35.99
N HIS A 269 8.24 8.45 35.64
CA HIS A 269 8.86 7.24 36.19
C HIS A 269 9.15 7.38 37.69
N GLU A 270 9.60 8.56 38.13
CA GLU A 270 9.80 8.95 39.54
C GLU A 270 8.50 8.95 40.35
N ASN A 271 7.35 9.26 39.72
CA ASN A 271 6.02 9.13 40.32
C ASN A 271 5.42 7.72 40.18
N GLY A 272 6.20 6.73 39.74
CA GLY A 272 5.78 5.33 39.61
C GLY A 272 5.15 4.97 38.25
N PHE A 273 4.98 5.91 37.33
CA PHE A 273 4.32 5.68 36.05
C PHE A 273 5.32 5.31 34.95
N LYS A 274 5.26 4.07 34.48
CA LYS A 274 6.21 3.44 33.55
C LYS A 274 5.53 2.71 32.37
N GLY A 275 4.21 2.93 32.20
CA GLY A 275 3.37 2.37 31.14
C GLY A 275 2.56 1.12 31.56
N ALA A 276 2.69 0.64 32.80
CA ALA A 276 2.04 -0.61 33.22
C ALA A 276 0.51 -0.58 33.02
N GLY A 277 -0.01 -1.62 32.37
CA GLY A 277 -1.44 -1.78 32.04
C GLY A 277 -1.88 -1.17 30.70
N ILE A 278 -1.06 -0.28 30.10
CA ILE A 278 -1.28 0.26 28.76
C ILE A 278 -0.84 -0.77 27.71
N ASP A 279 -1.67 -0.97 26.69
CA ASP A 279 -1.32 -1.75 25.49
C ASP A 279 -0.93 -0.77 24.38
N ILE A 280 0.28 -0.95 23.85
CA ILE A 280 0.84 -0.17 22.74
C ILE A 280 0.99 -1.10 21.53
N ALA A 281 0.39 -0.76 20.39
CA ALA A 281 0.75 -1.35 19.11
C ALA A 281 1.88 -0.55 18.47
N VAL A 282 2.90 -1.26 17.99
CA VAL A 282 3.95 -0.70 17.13
C VAL A 282 3.63 -1.17 15.71
N ILE A 283 3.24 -0.25 14.82
CA ILE A 283 3.04 -0.52 13.39
C ILE A 283 4.29 -0.05 12.65
N ASP A 284 4.99 -0.99 12.01
CA ASP A 284 6.34 -0.81 11.48
C ASP A 284 6.66 -1.74 10.29
N ALA A 285 7.85 -1.61 9.69
CA ALA A 285 8.31 -2.42 8.56
C ALA A 285 8.70 -3.86 8.94
N GLY A 286 9.04 -4.10 10.21
CA GLY A 286 9.42 -5.43 10.70
C GLY A 286 10.22 -5.39 12.01
N PHE A 287 10.39 -6.57 12.62
CA PHE A 287 10.96 -6.71 13.97
C PHE A 287 12.10 -7.74 14.00
N LEU A 288 12.96 -7.75 12.97
CA LEU A 288 14.01 -8.74 12.70
C LEU A 288 14.74 -9.23 13.95
N ASN A 289 14.54 -10.52 14.27
CA ASN A 289 15.14 -11.21 15.42
C ASN A 289 14.85 -10.60 16.82
N LEU A 290 13.83 -9.75 17.00
CA LEU A 290 13.56 -9.07 18.28
C LEU A 290 13.42 -10.04 19.47
N LYS A 291 12.72 -11.18 19.29
CA LYS A 291 12.60 -12.21 20.35
C LYS A 291 13.92 -12.83 20.80
N ASN A 292 14.92 -12.86 19.91
CA ASN A 292 16.25 -13.41 20.20
C ASN A 292 17.22 -12.33 20.71
N ASN A 293 16.81 -11.07 20.73
CA ASN A 293 17.62 -9.95 21.17
C ASN A 293 17.62 -9.88 22.72
N PRO A 294 18.78 -10.01 23.39
CA PRO A 294 18.86 -10.09 24.85
C PRO A 294 18.40 -8.81 25.57
N ALA A 295 18.35 -7.66 24.89
CA ALA A 295 17.78 -6.44 25.44
C ALA A 295 16.27 -6.57 25.72
N PHE A 296 15.56 -7.30 24.85
CA PHE A 296 14.09 -7.41 24.85
C PHE A 296 13.56 -8.53 25.76
N LYS A 297 14.42 -9.29 26.44
CA LYS A 297 14.03 -10.41 27.34
C LYS A 297 13.05 -10.02 28.47
N ASN A 298 13.03 -8.73 28.85
CA ASN A 298 12.20 -8.16 29.93
C ASN A 298 10.98 -7.39 29.38
N VAL A 299 10.63 -7.54 28.10
CA VAL A 299 9.51 -6.83 27.46
C VAL A 299 8.25 -7.70 27.44
N ASN A 300 7.09 -7.15 27.79
CA ASN A 300 5.83 -7.87 27.69
C ASN A 300 5.25 -7.77 26.27
N ILE A 301 5.42 -8.79 25.45
CA ILE A 301 4.89 -8.84 24.08
C ILE A 301 3.63 -9.70 24.09
N LYS A 302 2.46 -9.07 23.95
CA LYS A 302 1.16 -9.75 23.96
C LYS A 302 0.86 -10.51 22.67
N GLY A 303 1.45 -10.06 21.56
CA GLY A 303 1.46 -10.80 20.32
C GLY A 303 2.17 -10.03 19.20
N ALA A 304 2.46 -10.72 18.11
CA ALA A 304 2.98 -10.13 16.89
C ALA A 304 2.29 -10.71 15.65
N LYS A 305 2.18 -9.90 14.59
CA LYS A 305 1.54 -10.30 13.34
C LYS A 305 2.04 -9.47 12.17
N SER A 306 2.33 -10.11 11.04
CA SER A 306 2.49 -9.43 9.76
C SER A 306 1.14 -9.33 9.04
N PHE A 307 0.91 -8.19 8.39
CA PHE A 307 -0.23 -7.95 7.50
C PHE A 307 0.18 -8.02 6.03
N VAL A 308 1.49 -8.04 5.75
CA VAL A 308 2.06 -8.27 4.42
C VAL A 308 1.81 -9.71 4.01
N TYR A 309 1.11 -9.87 2.88
CA TYR A 309 0.67 -11.18 2.39
C TYR A 309 1.81 -12.14 2.01
N GLU A 310 2.88 -11.60 1.45
CA GLU A 310 4.03 -12.34 0.92
C GLU A 310 4.83 -13.05 2.02
N ASN A 311 4.77 -12.55 3.26
CA ASN A 311 5.49 -13.11 4.40
C ASN A 311 4.78 -12.76 5.71
N ASP A 312 4.19 -13.77 6.36
CA ASP A 312 3.37 -13.61 7.55
C ASP A 312 4.18 -13.58 8.87
N ASP A 313 5.50 -13.81 8.83
CA ASP A 313 6.41 -13.66 9.98
C ASP A 313 6.84 -12.19 10.19
N PRO A 314 6.40 -11.52 11.27
CA PRO A 314 6.79 -10.14 11.58
C PRO A 314 8.25 -9.99 12.05
N TYR A 315 8.93 -11.09 12.37
CA TYR A 315 10.33 -11.12 12.85
C TYR A 315 11.33 -11.58 11.78
N ALA A 316 10.88 -11.90 10.55
CA ALA A 316 11.73 -12.40 9.48
C ALA A 316 12.49 -11.29 8.72
N ILE A 317 12.04 -10.03 8.82
CA ILE A 317 12.49 -8.92 7.98
C ILE A 317 12.44 -7.59 8.75
N ASP A 318 13.18 -6.60 8.25
CA ASP A 318 13.48 -5.26 8.81
C ASP A 318 13.88 -5.16 10.30
N ILE A 319 14.94 -4.41 10.58
CA ILE A 319 15.36 -4.05 11.94
C ILE A 319 14.66 -2.79 12.47
N HIS A 320 14.02 -1.98 11.62
CA HIS A 320 13.49 -0.66 11.98
C HIS A 320 12.53 -0.71 13.18
N GLY A 321 11.58 -1.65 13.20
CA GLY A 321 10.67 -1.86 14.32
C GLY A 321 11.36 -2.33 15.61
N VAL A 322 12.57 -2.90 15.54
CA VAL A 322 13.42 -3.17 16.71
C VAL A 322 13.95 -1.88 17.31
N TRP A 323 14.48 -0.98 16.47
CA TRP A 323 14.94 0.34 16.91
C TRP A 323 13.78 1.15 17.51
N VAL A 324 12.65 1.22 16.81
CA VAL A 324 11.43 1.91 17.24
C VAL A 324 10.87 1.34 18.55
N SER A 325 10.78 0.01 18.67
CA SER A 325 10.34 -0.64 19.91
C SER A 325 11.30 -0.36 21.08
N SER A 326 12.62 -0.26 20.81
CA SER A 326 13.62 -0.04 21.87
C SER A 326 13.41 1.28 22.61
N CYS A 327 13.03 2.35 21.89
CA CYS A 327 12.74 3.68 22.45
C CYS A 327 11.68 3.68 23.56
N MET A 328 10.80 2.67 23.60
CA MET A 328 9.73 2.52 24.59
C MET A 328 9.98 1.35 25.54
N ALA A 329 10.29 0.18 25.00
CA ALA A 329 10.05 -1.10 25.66
C ALA A 329 11.19 -1.62 26.54
N VAL A 330 12.45 -1.36 26.15
CA VAL A 330 13.60 -2.05 26.76
C VAL A 330 13.73 -1.67 28.23
N ASN A 331 13.94 -2.67 29.09
CA ASN A 331 13.88 -2.55 30.54
C ASN A 331 15.11 -3.20 31.19
N GLN A 332 16.24 -2.50 31.12
CA GLN A 332 17.53 -2.90 31.69
C GLN A 332 18.19 -1.73 32.43
N PRO A 333 17.76 -1.44 33.68
CA PRO A 333 18.34 -0.38 34.51
C PRO A 333 19.88 -0.50 34.60
N GLY A 334 20.57 0.62 34.45
CA GLY A 334 22.04 0.68 34.37
C GLY A 334 22.64 0.44 32.98
N THR A 335 21.83 0.08 31.98
CA THR A 335 22.28 -0.16 30.60
C THR A 335 21.42 0.59 29.57
N TYR A 336 20.11 0.32 29.57
CA TYR A 336 19.14 0.97 28.68
C TYR A 336 17.73 0.83 29.28
N VAL A 337 17.03 1.95 29.46
CA VAL A 337 15.61 1.95 29.83
C VAL A 337 14.83 2.86 28.88
N GLY A 338 13.86 2.28 28.17
CA GLY A 338 12.96 3.00 27.27
C GLY A 338 11.93 3.85 28.02
N THR A 339 11.10 4.57 27.28
CA THR A 339 10.14 5.55 27.83
C THR A 339 8.89 4.92 28.46
N ALA A 340 8.54 3.66 28.16
CA ALA A 340 7.43 2.92 28.77
C ALA A 340 7.80 1.44 29.03
N PRO A 341 8.79 1.17 29.91
CA PRO A 341 9.41 -0.15 30.07
C PRO A 341 8.50 -1.21 30.72
N GLU A 342 7.32 -0.82 31.20
CA GLU A 342 6.33 -1.69 31.83
C GLU A 342 5.03 -1.85 31.00
N ALA A 343 4.94 -1.21 29.83
CA ALA A 343 3.79 -1.34 28.93
C ALA A 343 3.74 -2.72 28.24
N ASN A 344 2.57 -3.05 27.69
CA ASN A 344 2.34 -4.26 26.92
C ASN A 344 2.45 -3.94 25.42
N TYR A 345 3.20 -4.73 24.65
CA TYR A 345 3.48 -4.45 23.25
C TYR A 345 2.78 -5.44 22.31
N TRP A 346 2.23 -4.91 21.22
CA TRP A 346 1.77 -5.63 20.04
C TRP A 346 2.64 -5.22 18.86
N LEU A 347 3.29 -6.17 18.18
CA LEU A 347 4.25 -5.88 17.11
C LEU A 347 3.63 -6.21 15.75
N LEU A 348 3.24 -5.18 15.00
CA LEU A 348 2.41 -5.30 13.80
C LEU A 348 3.21 -4.84 12.58
N ARG A 349 3.47 -5.73 11.63
CA ARG A 349 4.21 -5.39 10.40
C ARG A 349 3.26 -4.99 9.27
N SER A 350 3.46 -3.82 8.65
CA SER A 350 2.70 -3.35 7.49
C SER A 350 3.48 -3.20 6.19
N GLU A 351 4.79 -2.95 6.21
CA GLU A 351 5.54 -2.60 4.98
C GLU A 351 6.13 -3.82 4.26
N ASP A 352 6.04 -3.87 2.93
CA ASP A 352 6.42 -5.07 2.15
C ASP A 352 7.92 -5.17 1.83
N GLN A 353 8.69 -4.09 2.07
CA GLN A 353 10.13 -3.92 1.82
C GLN A 353 10.58 -4.03 0.35
N SER A 354 9.90 -4.82 -0.49
CA SER A 354 10.26 -4.99 -1.89
C SER A 354 9.78 -3.83 -2.76
N SER A 355 8.83 -3.04 -2.28
CA SER A 355 8.36 -1.83 -2.92
C SER A 355 7.90 -0.79 -1.90
N GLU A 356 7.69 0.45 -2.35
CA GLU A 356 6.81 1.39 -1.64
C GLU A 356 5.60 1.64 -2.53
N GLN A 357 4.49 0.97 -2.22
CA GLN A 357 3.23 1.04 -2.99
C GLN A 357 2.00 1.17 -2.07
N HIS A 358 0.92 1.77 -2.58
CA HIS A 358 -0.30 2.10 -1.80
C HIS A 358 -0.95 0.92 -1.05
N VAL A 359 -0.62 -0.33 -1.40
CA VAL A 359 -1.05 -1.50 -0.63
C VAL A 359 -0.57 -1.47 0.83
N GLU A 360 0.53 -0.78 1.13
CA GLU A 360 1.03 -0.62 2.50
C GLU A 360 0.02 0.12 3.37
N GLU A 361 -0.77 1.04 2.80
CA GLU A 361 -1.88 1.69 3.51
C GLU A 361 -3.04 0.72 3.82
N ASP A 362 -3.28 -0.29 2.97
CA ASP A 362 -4.24 -1.38 3.25
C ASP A 362 -3.77 -2.28 4.40
N TYR A 363 -2.46 -2.56 4.43
CA TYR A 363 -1.83 -3.34 5.49
C TYR A 363 -1.80 -2.55 6.81
N TRP A 364 -1.50 -1.25 6.76
CA TRP A 364 -1.56 -0.32 7.90
C TRP A 364 -2.98 -0.21 8.47
N ALA A 365 -4.00 -0.03 7.62
CA ALA A 365 -5.39 0.02 8.06
C ALA A 365 -5.83 -1.30 8.72
N SER A 366 -5.44 -2.45 8.16
CA SER A 366 -5.70 -3.76 8.75
C SER A 366 -4.95 -3.97 10.09
N ALA A 367 -3.74 -3.43 10.23
CA ALA A 367 -2.99 -3.44 11.47
C ALA A 367 -3.65 -2.56 12.55
N ALA A 368 -4.16 -1.38 12.19
CA ALA A 368 -4.91 -0.52 13.10
C ALA A 368 -6.27 -1.14 13.52
N GLU A 369 -6.99 -1.79 12.60
CA GLU A 369 -8.21 -2.56 12.90
C GLU A 369 -7.96 -3.74 13.83
N PHE A 370 -6.81 -4.42 13.67
CA PHE A 370 -6.41 -5.49 14.57
C PHE A 370 -5.99 -4.96 15.95
N ALA A 371 -5.24 -3.85 16.01
CA ALA A 371 -4.90 -3.18 17.26
C ALA A 371 -6.17 -2.80 18.05
N ASP A 372 -7.17 -2.25 17.37
CA ASP A 372 -8.49 -2.02 17.95
C ASP A 372 -9.12 -3.30 18.51
N SER A 373 -9.21 -4.36 17.70
CA SER A 373 -9.92 -5.59 18.06
C SER A 373 -9.28 -6.33 19.23
N VAL A 374 -7.94 -6.30 19.38
CA VAL A 374 -7.26 -6.90 20.54
C VAL A 374 -7.30 -6.01 21.79
N GLY A 375 -7.69 -4.74 21.66
CA GLY A 375 -7.89 -3.83 22.80
C GLY A 375 -6.70 -2.94 23.11
N VAL A 376 -5.90 -2.56 22.11
CA VAL A 376 -4.81 -1.59 22.24
C VAL A 376 -5.33 -0.23 22.72
N ASP A 377 -4.53 0.48 23.52
CA ASP A 377 -4.83 1.84 23.97
C ASP A 377 -4.12 2.89 23.09
N ILE A 378 -2.86 2.63 22.71
CA ILE A 378 -2.04 3.55 21.90
C ILE A 378 -1.44 2.84 20.68
N ILE A 379 -1.49 3.47 19.51
CA ILE A 379 -0.70 3.07 18.33
C ILE A 379 0.49 4.02 18.22
N ASN A 380 1.73 3.48 18.20
CA ASN A 380 2.85 4.16 17.57
C ASN A 380 2.98 3.67 16.13
N SER A 381 3.01 4.60 15.17
CA SER A 381 3.44 4.30 13.81
C SER A 381 4.62 5.18 13.44
N SER A 382 5.75 4.54 13.14
CA SER A 382 6.98 5.22 12.73
C SER A 382 7.16 5.23 11.21
N LEU A 383 6.02 5.20 10.51
CA LEU A 383 5.84 5.15 9.06
C LEU A 383 5.03 6.37 8.62
N TYR A 384 5.20 6.80 7.36
CA TYR A 384 4.42 7.88 6.77
C TYR A 384 4.35 7.77 5.25
N TYR A 385 3.24 8.23 4.69
CA TYR A 385 2.92 8.12 3.29
C TYR A 385 2.83 9.53 2.69
N GLY A 386 3.81 9.90 1.85
CA GLY A 386 4.11 11.31 1.55
C GLY A 386 4.56 11.62 0.12
N PRO A 387 5.17 12.79 -0.13
CA PRO A 387 5.50 13.26 -1.48
C PRO A 387 6.73 12.57 -2.09
N LYS A 388 7.60 12.00 -1.25
CA LYS A 388 8.84 11.33 -1.68
C LYS A 388 8.77 9.81 -1.59
N SER A 389 7.66 9.25 -1.12
CA SER A 389 7.37 7.83 -1.26
C SER A 389 7.34 7.48 -2.74
N PHE A 390 7.78 6.28 -3.12
CA PHE A 390 7.87 5.85 -4.53
C PHE A 390 6.49 5.46 -5.13
N TYR A 391 5.41 5.85 -4.46
CA TYR A 391 4.03 5.72 -4.92
C TYR A 391 3.81 6.38 -6.28
N ASN A 392 2.99 5.75 -7.11
CA ASN A 392 2.64 6.24 -8.44
C ASN A 392 1.11 6.16 -8.65
N PRO A 393 0.39 7.29 -8.55
CA PRO A 393 0.87 8.64 -8.25
C PRO A 393 1.20 8.83 -6.75
N ALA A 394 2.26 9.56 -6.43
CA ALA A 394 2.52 9.99 -5.05
C ALA A 394 1.45 11.00 -4.58
N TYR A 395 1.18 11.00 -3.28
CA TYR A 395 0.25 11.95 -2.68
C TYR A 395 0.70 13.39 -2.90
N LYS A 396 -0.28 14.27 -3.12
CA LYS A 396 -0.08 15.71 -3.28
C LYS A 396 -0.35 16.45 -1.99
N PHE A 397 0.11 17.69 -1.91
CA PHE A 397 -0.09 18.52 -0.71
C PHE A 397 -1.58 18.76 -0.44
N GLU A 398 -2.39 18.90 -1.50
CA GLU A 398 -3.84 19.14 -1.44
C GLU A 398 -4.61 17.99 -0.78
N GLU A 399 -3.99 16.81 -0.65
CA GLU A 399 -4.56 15.62 -0.02
C GLU A 399 -4.20 15.52 1.48
N MET A 400 -3.28 16.37 1.98
CA MET A 400 -2.91 16.48 3.40
C MET A 400 -3.89 17.37 4.17
N ASP A 401 -5.17 17.04 4.07
CA ASP A 401 -6.30 17.75 4.67
C ASP A 401 -6.85 17.07 5.94
N GLY A 402 -6.25 15.96 6.37
CA GLY A 402 -6.65 15.17 7.54
C GLY A 402 -7.89 14.30 7.32
N LYS A 403 -8.34 14.10 6.08
CA LYS A 403 -9.53 13.29 5.75
C LYS A 403 -9.47 12.54 4.40
N THR A 404 -8.58 12.89 3.48
CA THR A 404 -8.58 12.36 2.10
C THR A 404 -7.82 11.04 1.97
N THR A 405 -6.57 10.98 2.43
CA THR A 405 -5.68 9.81 2.26
C THR A 405 -6.16 8.55 3.01
N PHE A 406 -5.73 7.37 2.55
CA PHE A 406 -6.27 6.10 3.03
C PHE A 406 -5.91 5.81 4.49
N ALA A 407 -4.63 5.89 4.86
CA ALA A 407 -4.22 5.67 6.25
C ALA A 407 -4.80 6.72 7.21
N THR A 408 -4.94 7.99 6.81
CA THR A 408 -5.58 9.05 7.62
C THR A 408 -7.04 8.76 7.92
N ARG A 409 -7.80 8.23 6.94
CA ARG A 409 -9.18 7.80 7.17
C ARG A 409 -9.25 6.67 8.19
N ALA A 410 -8.36 5.68 8.13
CA ALA A 410 -8.26 4.62 9.14
C ALA A 410 -7.85 5.16 10.52
N ALA A 411 -6.87 6.07 10.59
CA ALA A 411 -6.41 6.70 11.83
C ALA A 411 -7.52 7.51 12.53
N ASN A 412 -8.33 8.25 11.76
CA ASN A 412 -9.49 8.97 12.28
C ASN A 412 -10.52 8.02 12.90
N ILE A 413 -10.76 6.85 12.29
CA ILE A 413 -11.66 5.84 12.84
C ILE A 413 -11.06 5.19 14.09
N ALA A 414 -9.78 4.82 14.09
CA ALA A 414 -9.08 4.33 15.29
C ALA A 414 -9.20 5.31 16.47
N ALA A 415 -9.03 6.61 16.22
CA ALA A 415 -9.20 7.65 17.23
C ALA A 415 -10.63 7.76 17.76
N SER A 416 -11.64 7.55 16.91
CA SER A 416 -13.05 7.49 17.35
C SER A 416 -13.32 6.30 18.30
N LYS A 417 -12.56 5.21 18.16
CA LYS A 417 -12.62 4.03 19.05
C LYS A 417 -11.75 4.19 20.33
N VAL A 418 -11.40 5.43 20.69
CA VAL A 418 -10.61 5.81 21.88
C VAL A 418 -9.16 5.31 21.87
N ILE A 419 -8.56 5.15 20.69
CA ILE A 419 -7.13 4.87 20.57
C ILE A 419 -6.39 6.21 20.45
N LEU A 420 -5.27 6.40 21.15
CA LEU A 420 -4.34 7.49 20.82
C LEU A 420 -3.42 7.00 19.70
N ILE A 421 -3.26 7.77 18.62
CA ILE A 421 -2.28 7.48 17.59
C ILE A 421 -1.16 8.51 17.73
N VAL A 422 0.07 8.02 17.82
CA VAL A 422 1.30 8.82 17.82
C VAL A 422 2.06 8.45 16.54
N ASN A 423 2.31 9.42 15.68
CA ASN A 423 2.94 9.18 14.38
C ASN A 423 4.18 10.07 14.20
N CYS A 424 5.19 9.56 13.50
CA CYS A 424 6.30 10.39 13.04
C CYS A 424 5.81 11.45 12.04
N ALA A 425 6.45 12.62 12.00
CA ALA A 425 6.09 13.68 11.06
C ALA A 425 6.48 13.36 9.60
N GLY A 426 7.53 12.56 9.41
CA GLY A 426 8.20 12.33 8.14
C GLY A 426 9.62 12.90 8.13
N ASN A 427 10.43 12.50 7.14
CA ASN A 427 11.86 12.86 7.05
C ASN A 427 12.20 13.65 5.76
N ASP A 428 11.18 14.27 5.14
CA ASP A 428 11.28 14.82 3.79
C ASP A 428 11.61 16.32 3.73
N ARG A 429 11.51 17.06 4.84
CA ARG A 429 11.61 18.55 4.90
C ARG A 429 10.49 19.29 4.17
N THR A 430 9.42 18.58 3.88
CA THR A 430 8.20 19.08 3.24
C THR A 430 7.07 18.99 4.26
N TRP A 431 5.82 19.10 3.79
CA TRP A 431 4.64 18.74 4.55
C TRP A 431 4.71 17.32 5.16
N VAL A 432 3.96 17.11 6.24
CA VAL A 432 3.85 15.83 6.94
C VAL A 432 3.03 14.83 6.12
N GLY A 433 3.44 13.56 6.09
CA GLY A 433 2.71 12.52 5.37
C GLY A 433 1.47 12.02 6.11
N SER A 434 0.66 11.21 5.43
CA SER A 434 -0.41 10.40 6.01
C SER A 434 0.17 9.30 6.92
N PRO A 435 -0.41 8.97 8.09
CA PRO A 435 -1.61 9.55 8.69
C PRO A 435 -1.35 10.81 9.57
N ALA A 436 -0.14 11.36 9.54
CA ALA A 436 0.30 12.42 10.43
C ALA A 436 -0.30 13.81 10.12
N ASP A 437 -1.04 13.96 9.02
CA ASP A 437 -1.88 15.12 8.73
C ASP A 437 -3.20 15.12 9.54
N SER A 438 -3.67 13.96 10.04
CA SER A 438 -4.91 13.82 10.82
C SER A 438 -5.01 14.80 12.01
N PRO A 439 -6.21 15.35 12.29
CA PRO A 439 -6.44 16.18 13.49
C PRO A 439 -6.43 15.35 14.80
N HIS A 440 -6.56 14.04 14.69
CA HIS A 440 -6.70 13.09 15.80
C HIS A 440 -5.44 12.26 16.07
N VAL A 441 -4.41 12.41 15.23
CA VAL A 441 -3.06 11.89 15.44
C VAL A 441 -2.21 12.94 16.15
N LEU A 442 -1.44 12.50 17.15
CA LEU A 442 -0.36 13.27 17.78
C LEU A 442 0.89 13.13 16.92
N THR A 443 1.19 14.14 16.10
CA THR A 443 2.30 14.10 15.15
C THR A 443 3.58 14.61 15.78
N VAL A 444 4.64 13.81 15.73
CA VAL A 444 5.90 14.08 16.43
C VAL A 444 7.03 14.37 15.45
N GLY A 445 7.60 15.57 15.57
CA GLY A 445 8.82 15.96 14.90
C GLY A 445 10.07 15.67 15.73
N ALA A 446 11.22 15.71 15.07
CA ALA A 446 12.51 15.44 15.68
C ALA A 446 13.27 16.72 16.05
N VAL A 447 13.85 16.72 17.26
CA VAL A 447 14.90 17.66 17.69
C VAL A 447 16.20 16.90 18.01
N PHE A 448 17.30 17.63 18.06
CA PHE A 448 18.59 17.22 18.61
C PHE A 448 18.61 17.42 20.15
N ASN A 449 19.64 16.94 20.84
CA ASN A 449 19.71 16.97 22.31
C ASN A 449 19.90 18.40 22.90
N ASP A 450 20.33 19.36 22.09
CA ASP A 450 20.40 20.80 22.43
C ASP A 450 19.06 21.54 22.24
N ARG A 451 18.02 20.85 21.75
CA ARG A 451 16.66 21.34 21.43
C ARG A 451 16.51 22.02 20.06
N ASP A 452 17.56 22.05 19.24
CA ASP A 452 17.41 22.50 17.85
C ASP A 452 16.68 21.47 16.99
N VAL A 453 15.96 21.93 15.96
CA VAL A 453 15.18 21.04 15.11
C VAL A 453 16.09 20.19 14.22
N ALA A 454 15.80 18.89 14.17
CA ALA A 454 16.50 17.95 13.31
C ALA A 454 16.28 18.30 11.84
N TYR A 455 17.35 18.40 11.05
CA TYR A 455 17.31 19.06 9.75
C TYR A 455 16.41 18.36 8.71
N PHE A 456 16.01 17.11 8.98
CA PHE A 456 15.19 16.26 8.12
C PHE A 456 13.69 16.25 8.46
N THR A 457 13.26 16.70 9.64
CA THR A 457 11.84 16.54 10.04
C THR A 457 10.92 17.13 8.98
N SER A 458 9.81 16.47 8.66
CA SER A 458 8.73 17.11 7.89
C SER A 458 7.92 18.05 8.80
N TRP A 459 7.31 19.06 8.20
CA TRP A 459 6.54 20.14 8.85
C TRP A 459 5.55 20.76 7.86
N GLY A 460 4.46 21.34 8.35
CA GLY A 460 3.58 22.14 7.51
C GLY A 460 2.32 22.59 8.21
N VAL A 461 1.71 23.64 7.66
CA VAL A 461 0.28 23.86 7.88
C VAL A 461 -0.44 22.90 6.94
N THR A 462 -1.30 22.03 7.49
CA THR A 462 -2.19 21.16 6.70
C THR A 462 -3.19 22.00 5.90
N VAL A 463 -3.83 21.42 4.87
CA VAL A 463 -4.70 22.17 3.93
C VAL A 463 -5.85 22.92 4.64
N ASP A 464 -6.33 22.41 5.76
CA ASP A 464 -7.37 23.01 6.62
C ASP A 464 -6.83 23.93 7.74
N GLY A 465 -5.54 24.26 7.72
CA GLY A 465 -4.95 25.29 8.59
C GLY A 465 -4.30 24.79 9.90
N ARG A 466 -4.24 23.48 10.16
CA ARG A 466 -3.65 22.97 11.42
C ARG A 466 -2.12 22.90 11.34
N MET A 467 -1.47 23.30 12.42
CA MET A 467 -0.01 23.19 12.60
C MET A 467 0.42 21.73 12.75
N LYS A 468 1.38 21.28 11.94
CA LYS A 468 2.05 19.97 12.04
C LYS A 468 3.58 20.12 11.88
N PRO A 469 4.43 19.31 12.54
CA PRO A 469 4.08 18.40 13.64
C PRO A 469 3.41 19.12 14.80
N ASP A 470 2.75 18.37 15.67
CA ASP A 470 2.14 18.91 16.87
C ASP A 470 3.21 19.31 17.87
N VAL A 471 4.19 18.44 18.09
CA VAL A 471 5.18 18.55 19.18
C VAL A 471 6.50 17.89 18.80
N MET A 472 7.53 18.17 19.58
CA MET A 472 8.91 17.73 19.35
C MET A 472 9.43 16.78 20.44
N ALA A 473 10.16 15.75 20.02
CA ALA A 473 10.92 14.87 20.92
C ALA A 473 12.31 14.56 20.31
N LEU A 474 13.23 13.99 21.10
CA LEU A 474 14.55 13.63 20.59
C LEU A 474 14.39 12.66 19.40
N GLY A 475 14.93 13.03 18.25
CA GLY A 475 14.87 12.21 17.05
C GLY A 475 16.13 12.26 16.21
N GLU A 476 17.07 13.18 16.47
CA GLU A 476 18.41 13.16 15.89
C GLU A 476 19.42 12.82 16.99
N GLY A 477 20.22 11.77 16.77
CA GLY A 477 21.05 11.20 17.84
C GLY A 477 20.25 10.54 18.96
N ALA A 478 19.11 9.92 18.64
CA ALA A 478 18.35 9.11 19.58
C ALA A 478 19.05 7.77 19.82
N TRP A 479 19.13 7.33 21.08
CA TRP A 479 19.68 6.02 21.42
C TRP A 479 18.66 4.92 21.17
N VAL A 480 19.05 3.87 20.46
CA VAL A 480 18.23 2.68 20.19
C VAL A 480 19.02 1.41 20.48
N ILE A 481 18.36 0.25 20.47
CA ILE A 481 19.01 -1.06 20.53
C ILE A 481 19.08 -1.70 19.14
N GLY A 482 20.30 -2.00 18.68
CA GLY A 482 20.56 -2.73 17.45
C GLY A 482 20.38 -4.25 17.58
N LYS A 483 20.57 -4.97 16.46
CA LYS A 483 20.26 -6.42 16.30
C LYS A 483 20.91 -7.33 17.34
N SER A 484 22.11 -6.99 17.80
CA SER A 484 22.90 -7.75 18.77
C SER A 484 22.54 -7.46 20.23
N GLY A 485 21.63 -6.51 20.49
CA GLY A 485 21.35 -6.02 21.85
C GLY A 485 22.26 -4.89 22.32
N ALA A 486 23.20 -4.42 21.49
CA ALA A 486 24.01 -3.25 21.77
C ALA A 486 23.25 -1.94 21.53
N GLY A 487 23.56 -0.91 22.33
CA GLY A 487 23.07 0.44 22.10
C GLY A 487 23.79 1.13 20.95
N GLU A 488 23.04 1.86 20.11
CA GLU A 488 23.57 2.64 19.00
C GLU A 488 22.76 3.94 18.81
N LEU A 489 23.32 4.90 18.07
CA LEU A 489 22.65 6.17 17.74
C LEU A 489 21.97 6.08 16.37
N ARG A 490 20.74 6.56 16.28
CA ARG A 490 19.99 6.71 15.02
C ARG A 490 19.33 8.10 14.94
N SER A 491 18.99 8.50 13.71
CA SER A 491 18.35 9.78 13.42
C SER A 491 17.17 9.61 12.48
N GLY A 492 16.03 10.18 12.84
CA GLY A 492 14.75 10.06 12.13
C GLY A 492 13.57 10.43 13.04
N THR A 493 12.50 11.01 12.48
CA THR A 493 11.25 11.27 13.22
C THR A 493 10.62 9.98 13.75
N SER A 494 10.91 8.86 13.08
CA SER A 494 10.66 7.47 13.49
C SER A 494 11.14 7.11 14.90
N TYR A 495 12.10 7.84 15.49
CA TYR A 495 12.56 7.65 16.88
C TYR A 495 11.94 8.67 17.85
N SER A 496 11.61 9.88 17.39
CA SER A 496 10.90 10.87 18.19
C SER A 496 9.46 10.44 18.52
N SER A 497 8.76 9.81 17.57
CA SER A 497 7.41 9.26 17.77
C SER A 497 7.32 8.25 18.92
N PRO A 498 8.10 7.14 18.94
CA PRO A 498 8.01 6.16 20.01
C PRO A 498 8.50 6.73 21.35
N ILE A 499 9.50 7.60 21.36
CA ILE A 499 9.93 8.30 22.59
C ILE A 499 8.75 9.05 23.22
N LEU A 500 8.01 9.85 22.44
CA LEU A 500 6.86 10.56 22.99
C LEU A 500 5.67 9.63 23.28
N CYS A 501 5.49 8.56 22.48
CA CYS A 501 4.45 7.56 22.69
C CYS A 501 4.57 6.86 24.05
N GLY A 502 5.79 6.48 24.46
CA GLY A 502 6.00 5.90 25.79
C GLY A 502 5.73 6.88 26.93
N LEU A 503 6.04 8.17 26.75
CA LEU A 503 5.68 9.21 27.72
C LEU A 503 4.16 9.43 27.79
N ALA A 504 3.46 9.39 26.64
CA ALA A 504 2.01 9.43 26.59
C ALA A 504 1.39 8.21 27.29
N ALA A 505 1.96 7.00 27.14
CA ALA A 505 1.54 5.81 27.87
C ALA A 505 1.67 5.98 29.39
N CYS A 506 2.81 6.47 29.87
CA CYS A 506 3.04 6.73 31.29
C CYS A 506 2.07 7.81 31.83
N LEU A 507 1.82 8.88 31.07
CA LEU A 507 0.86 9.91 31.45
C LEU A 507 -0.59 9.37 31.47
N TRP A 508 -0.95 8.47 30.55
CA TRP A 508 -2.28 7.86 30.54
C TRP A 508 -2.50 6.86 31.67
N GLN A 509 -1.44 6.11 32.05
CA GLN A 509 -1.42 5.26 33.24
C GLN A 509 -1.70 6.08 34.50
N ALA A 510 -1.10 7.27 34.62
CA ALA A 510 -1.30 8.18 35.76
C ALA A 510 -2.72 8.77 35.83
N TYR A 511 -3.30 9.07 34.66
CA TYR A 511 -4.59 9.75 34.52
C TYR A 511 -5.55 8.98 33.60
N PRO A 512 -5.97 7.75 33.99
CA PRO A 512 -6.72 6.83 33.14
C PRO A 512 -8.17 7.29 32.87
N GLN A 513 -8.60 8.43 33.40
CA GLN A 513 -9.86 9.11 33.10
C GLN A 513 -9.79 10.01 31.84
N LEU A 514 -8.60 10.44 31.40
CA LEU A 514 -8.46 11.31 30.22
C LEU A 514 -8.88 10.58 28.93
N SER A 515 -9.66 11.24 28.07
CA SER A 515 -9.83 10.80 26.68
C SER A 515 -8.50 10.83 25.92
N ASN A 516 -8.40 10.07 24.82
CA ASN A 516 -7.27 10.16 23.90
C ASN A 516 -7.08 11.60 23.38
N LYS A 517 -8.18 12.31 23.10
CA LYS A 517 -8.15 13.74 22.77
C LYS A 517 -7.60 14.60 23.90
N GLU A 518 -8.08 14.45 25.14
CA GLU A 518 -7.56 15.23 26.27
C GLU A 518 -6.09 14.94 26.58
N LEU A 519 -5.66 13.69 26.43
CA LEU A 519 -4.25 13.30 26.58
C LEU A 519 -3.39 14.01 25.51
N MET A 520 -3.80 13.95 24.25
CA MET A 520 -3.17 14.67 23.14
C MET A 520 -3.15 16.20 23.38
N ASP A 521 -4.27 16.78 23.80
CA ASP A 521 -4.39 18.23 24.06
C ASP A 521 -3.54 18.67 25.26
N VAL A 522 -3.42 17.85 26.31
CA VAL A 522 -2.54 18.11 27.47
C VAL A 522 -1.07 18.07 27.07
N ILE A 523 -0.67 17.12 26.22
CA ILE A 523 0.70 17.03 25.68
C ILE A 523 1.00 18.24 24.78
N ARG A 524 0.10 18.60 23.86
CA ARG A 524 0.24 19.83 23.04
C ARG A 524 0.39 21.08 23.91
N LYS A 525 -0.45 21.24 24.94
CA LYS A 525 -0.45 22.41 25.83
C LYS A 525 0.75 22.50 26.76
N SER A 526 1.46 21.39 27.03
CA SER A 526 2.69 21.43 27.81
C SER A 526 3.93 21.82 27.00
N GLY A 527 3.79 22.02 25.69
CA GLY A 527 4.81 22.50 24.76
C GLY A 527 5.36 23.88 25.10
N ASP A 528 6.68 24.05 24.93
CA ASP A 528 7.39 25.31 25.19
C ASP A 528 7.03 26.47 24.24
N ARG A 529 6.25 26.23 23.18
CA ARG A 529 5.80 27.21 22.19
C ARG A 529 4.27 27.31 22.08
N ILE A 530 3.51 26.83 23.07
CA ILE A 530 2.02 26.82 23.04
C ILE A 530 1.38 28.18 22.72
N ASN A 531 1.95 29.29 23.18
CA ASN A 531 1.43 30.65 22.94
C ASN A 531 1.86 31.23 21.58
N THR A 532 2.89 30.64 20.93
CA THR A 532 3.44 31.06 19.64
C THR A 532 3.89 29.84 18.82
N PRO A 533 2.95 28.98 18.38
CA PRO A 533 3.32 27.78 17.62
C PRO A 533 3.99 28.17 16.31
N ILE A 534 5.09 27.50 15.96
CA ILE A 534 5.94 27.90 14.83
C ILE A 534 6.43 26.68 14.07
N ILE A 535 6.50 26.79 12.74
CA ILE A 535 7.14 25.79 11.89
C ILE A 535 8.66 25.84 12.09
N PRO A 536 9.37 24.71 12.17
CA PRO A 536 8.86 23.33 12.19
C PRO A 536 8.41 22.81 13.57
N TYR A 537 8.69 23.53 14.66
CA TYR A 537 8.51 23.09 16.06
C TYR A 537 7.09 22.75 16.53
N GLY A 538 6.04 23.18 15.82
CA GLY A 538 4.65 23.01 16.27
C GLY A 538 4.37 23.78 17.56
N TYR A 539 3.69 23.15 18.51
CA TYR A 539 3.53 23.64 19.89
C TYR A 539 4.82 23.52 20.73
N GLY A 540 5.89 22.95 20.16
CA GLY A 540 7.22 22.91 20.75
C GLY A 540 7.57 21.60 21.46
N ILE A 541 8.53 21.65 22.37
CA ILE A 541 8.96 20.49 23.17
C ILE A 541 8.07 20.40 24.41
N PRO A 542 7.21 19.37 24.56
CA PRO A 542 6.33 19.21 25.70
C PRO A 542 7.09 18.80 26.95
N ASP A 543 6.75 19.44 28.07
CA ASP A 543 7.24 19.13 29.40
C ASP A 543 6.24 18.21 30.12
N MET A 544 6.66 16.98 30.43
CA MET A 544 5.78 16.00 31.07
C MET A 544 5.36 16.38 32.49
N LYS A 545 6.11 17.23 33.21
CA LYS A 545 5.68 17.73 34.53
C LYS A 545 4.47 18.66 34.38
N LYS A 546 4.55 19.62 33.45
CA LYS A 546 3.41 20.50 33.12
C LYS A 546 2.21 19.70 32.62
N ALA A 547 2.45 18.66 31.81
CA ALA A 547 1.40 17.75 31.34
C ALA A 547 0.70 17.03 32.51
N MET A 548 1.47 16.49 33.47
CA MET A 548 0.92 15.88 34.69
C MET A 548 0.12 16.87 35.53
N GLU A 549 0.58 18.11 35.67
CA GLU A 549 -0.13 19.17 36.42
C GLU A 549 -1.48 19.50 35.75
N MET A 550 -1.52 19.71 34.44
CA MET A 550 -2.77 19.92 33.69
C MET A 550 -3.73 18.73 33.79
N ALA A 551 -3.22 17.50 33.65
CA ALA A 551 -4.01 16.27 33.79
C ALA A 551 -4.60 16.10 35.19
N LYS A 552 -3.88 16.56 36.23
CA LYS A 552 -4.34 16.56 37.63
C LYS A 552 -5.48 17.55 37.87
N GLU A 553 -5.47 18.73 37.24
CA GLU A 553 -6.59 19.67 37.34
C GLU A 553 -7.84 19.17 36.58
N ILE A 554 -7.67 18.52 35.41
CA ILE A 554 -8.77 17.82 34.72
C ILE A 554 -9.34 16.68 35.59
N LYS A 555 -8.48 15.98 36.37
CA LYS A 555 -8.96 14.96 37.33
C LYS A 555 -9.79 15.58 38.45
N LYS A 556 -9.33 16.68 39.05
CA LYS A 556 -10.02 17.37 40.16
C LYS A 556 -11.38 17.90 39.73
N SER A 557 -11.47 18.55 38.57
CA SER A 557 -12.72 19.16 38.06
C SER A 557 -13.82 18.16 37.70
N ARG A 558 -13.54 16.86 37.69
CA ARG A 558 -14.52 15.77 37.52
C ARG A 558 -14.90 15.06 38.83
N ASN A 559 -14.20 15.38 39.92
CA ASN A 559 -14.46 14.86 41.27
C ASN A 559 -15.17 15.90 42.16
N LEU A 560 -15.45 17.08 41.60
CA LEU A 560 -16.29 18.16 42.12
C LEU A 560 -17.62 18.14 41.37
#